data_AF-A0A150LMM3-F1
#
_entry.id   AF-A0A150LMM3-F1
#
_cell.length_a   1.000
_cell.length_b   1.000
_cell.length_c   1.000
_cell.angle_alpha   90.00
_cell.angle_beta   90.00
_cell.angle_gamma   90.00
#
_symmetry.space_group_name_H-M   'P 1'
#
loop_
_entity.id
_entity.type
_entity.pdbx_description
1 polymer ?
#
loop_
_entity_poly.entity_id
_entity_poly.type
_entity_poly.pdbx_seq_one_letter_code
_entity_poly.pdbx_strand_id
1 'polypeptide(L)'
;MDAIHHSPVEVGDWVKGKTKNGELIYGYVETVNSLQGTVKIKVMDCDNEQIIGKTVETLKHWVKKLPMSTFDNEEAIKALIDLALLTKDESWFMELSNQLKSIRQVAKESEMKNTTHPSFKNGLGTCGMKDEC
;
A
#
# COMPACT_ATOMS: atom_id res chain seq x y z
N MET A 1 8.55 -12.07 5.43
CA MET A 1 9.44 -11.00 5.94
C MET A 1 9.55 -9.97 4.84
N ASP A 2 8.81 -8.88 4.91
CA ASP A 2 8.85 -7.84 3.87
C ASP A 2 10.19 -7.11 3.92
N ALA A 3 10.98 -7.28 2.86
CA ALA A 3 12.21 -6.54 2.67
C ALA A 3 11.84 -5.08 2.41
N ILE A 4 11.96 -4.23 3.43
CA ILE A 4 11.84 -2.78 3.26
C ILE A 4 13.06 -2.32 2.46
N HIS A 5 12.96 -2.35 1.14
CA HIS A 5 13.88 -1.62 0.27
C HIS A 5 13.73 -0.14 0.61
N HIS A 6 14.72 0.41 1.32
CA HIS A 6 14.76 1.84 1.63
C HIS A 6 15.11 2.59 0.34
N SER A 7 14.10 2.77 -0.53
CA SER A 7 14.25 3.60 -1.71
C SER A 7 14.66 5.00 -1.26
N PRO A 8 15.65 5.62 -1.92
CA PRO A 8 15.95 7.02 -1.67
C PRO A 8 14.67 7.85 -1.84
N VAL A 9 14.51 8.82 -0.95
CA VAL A 9 13.42 9.80 -1.03
C VAL A 9 13.67 10.74 -2.21
N GLU A 10 12.66 10.91 -3.05
CA GLU A 10 12.68 11.76 -4.24
C GLU A 10 11.65 12.89 -4.16
N VAL A 11 11.75 13.87 -5.06
CA VAL A 11 10.77 14.96 -5.16
C VAL A 11 9.40 14.39 -5.54
N GLY A 12 8.34 14.82 -4.85
CA GLY A 12 6.98 14.31 -5.02
C GLY A 12 6.61 13.12 -4.13
N ASP A 13 7.59 12.50 -3.46
CA ASP A 13 7.29 11.40 -2.54
C ASP A 13 6.51 11.88 -1.32
N TRP A 14 5.49 11.10 -0.95
CA TRP A 14 4.85 11.21 0.35
C TRP A 14 5.77 10.67 1.43
N VAL A 15 5.96 11.47 2.48
CA VAL A 15 6.90 11.20 3.54
C VAL A 15 6.32 11.49 4.91
N LYS A 16 6.81 10.74 5.89
CA LYS A 16 6.68 11.01 7.31
C LYS A 16 8.03 11.47 7.83
N GLY A 17 8.08 12.61 8.48
CA GLY A 17 9.29 13.22 9.00
C GLY A 17 9.17 13.70 10.43
N LYS A 18 10.28 14.24 10.94
CA LYS A 18 10.31 15.02 12.17
C LYS A 18 10.94 16.39 11.94
N THR A 19 10.43 17.41 12.60
CA THR A 19 11.06 18.74 12.67
C THR A 19 12.25 18.72 13.63
N LYS A 20 13.06 19.79 13.60
CA LYS A 20 14.15 19.99 14.58
C LYS A 20 13.66 20.05 16.03
N ASN A 21 12.40 20.43 16.23
CA ASN A 21 11.77 20.52 17.55
C ASN A 21 11.14 19.18 17.98
N GLY A 22 11.21 18.14 17.14
CA GLY A 22 10.69 16.81 17.42
C GLY A 22 9.22 16.60 17.01
N GLU A 23 8.58 17.60 16.39
CA GLU A 23 7.19 17.50 15.91
C GLU A 23 7.10 16.53 14.74
N LEU A 24 6.04 15.73 14.70
CA LEU A 24 5.80 14.78 13.63
C LEU A 24 5.11 15.48 12.45
N ILE A 25 5.68 15.32 11.26
CA ILE A 25 5.14 15.94 10.04
C ILE A 25 4.82 14.89 8.99
N TYR A 26 3.71 15.12 8.29
CA TYR A 26 3.30 14.40 7.10
C TYR A 26 3.20 15.37 5.94
N GLY A 27 3.70 14.97 4.78
CA GLY A 27 3.74 15.85 3.63
C GLY A 27 4.40 15.21 2.43
N TYR A 28 4.62 16.02 1.40
CA TYR A 28 5.35 15.60 0.22
C TYR A 28 6.65 16.38 0.07
N VAL A 29 7.64 15.76 -0.57
CA VAL A 29 8.95 16.38 -0.79
C VAL A 29 8.89 17.38 -1.94
N GLU A 30 9.18 18.64 -1.65
CA GLU A 30 9.33 19.68 -2.68
C GLU A 30 10.75 19.71 -3.26
N THR A 31 11.76 19.45 -2.44
CA THR A 31 13.16 19.50 -2.89
C THR A 31 14.06 18.60 -2.06
N VAL A 32 15.04 18.01 -2.72
CA VAL A 32 16.09 17.20 -2.08
C VAL A 32 17.43 17.87 -2.31
N ASN A 33 18.14 18.23 -1.23
CA ASN A 33 19.49 18.75 -1.29
C ASN A 33 20.49 17.67 -0.87
N SER A 34 21.00 16.93 -1.85
CA SER A 34 21.96 15.85 -1.61
C SER A 34 23.31 16.34 -1.08
N LEU A 35 23.72 17.57 -1.38
CA LEU A 35 24.99 18.14 -0.90
C LEU A 35 24.96 18.44 0.60
N GLN A 36 23.82 18.92 1.10
CA GLN A 36 23.63 19.28 2.51
C GLN A 36 22.97 18.16 3.32
N GLY A 37 22.49 17.10 2.67
CA GLY A 37 21.77 16.01 3.33
C GLY A 37 20.41 16.43 3.89
N THR A 38 19.80 17.49 3.34
CA THR A 38 18.50 18.03 3.77
C THR A 38 17.42 17.81 2.72
N VAL A 39 16.17 17.81 3.18
CA VAL A 39 14.98 17.75 2.32
C VAL A 39 13.99 18.82 2.76
N LYS A 40 13.34 19.45 1.78
CA LYS A 40 12.25 20.39 1.98
C LYS A 40 10.94 19.68 1.76
N ILE A 41 10.06 19.75 2.75
CA ILE A 41 8.78 19.05 2.78
C ILE A 41 7.68 20.09 2.89
N LYS A 42 6.69 20.02 2.00
CA LYS A 42 5.43 20.74 2.16
C LYS A 42 4.56 19.98 3.15
N VAL A 43 4.30 20.59 4.29
CA VAL A 43 3.52 19.95 5.37
C VAL A 43 2.05 19.97 5.00
N MET A 44 1.43 18.79 4.97
CA MET A 44 -0.01 18.61 4.75
C MET A 44 -0.73 18.31 6.06
N ASP A 45 -0.06 17.67 7.01
CA ASP A 45 -0.59 17.37 8.34
C ASP A 45 0.55 17.34 9.38
N CYS A 46 0.27 17.81 10.60
CA CYS A 46 1.24 17.88 11.68
C CYS A 46 0.55 18.04 13.04
N ASP A 47 1.15 17.45 14.08
CA ASP A 47 0.75 17.64 15.49
C ASP A 47 0.76 19.12 15.93
N ASN A 48 1.55 19.97 15.28
CA ASN A 48 1.49 21.42 15.44
C ASN A 48 0.81 22.06 14.23
N GLU A 49 -0.45 22.45 14.42
CA GLU A 49 -1.29 23.02 13.37
C GLU A 49 -0.70 24.30 12.75
N GLN A 50 0.17 25.03 13.47
CA GLN A 50 0.79 26.26 12.96
C GLN A 50 1.74 26.03 11.80
N ILE A 51 2.22 24.80 11.57
CA ILE A 51 3.16 24.49 10.49
C ILE A 51 2.50 23.84 9.27
N ILE A 52 1.20 23.50 9.34
CA ILE A 52 0.43 22.98 8.22
C ILE A 52 0.42 24.01 7.06
N GLY A 53 0.65 23.54 5.84
CA GLY A 53 0.74 24.37 4.64
C GLY A 53 2.08 25.09 4.44
N LYS A 54 2.99 25.04 5.41
CA LYS A 54 4.35 25.61 5.30
C LYS A 54 5.34 24.59 4.74
N THR A 55 6.45 25.09 4.22
CA THR A 55 7.58 24.26 3.81
C THR A 55 8.59 24.19 4.95
N VAL A 56 8.94 22.97 5.37
CA VAL A 56 9.90 22.71 6.44
C VAL A 56 11.12 22.02 5.87
N GLU A 57 12.30 22.50 6.24
CA GLU A 57 13.57 21.83 5.92
C GLU A 57 14.02 20.95 7.09
N THR A 58 14.28 19.68 6.80
CA THR A 58 14.74 18.69 7.79
C THR A 58 15.83 17.79 7.21
N LEU A 59 16.49 17.02 8.08
CA LEU A 59 17.56 16.11 7.70
C LEU A 59 16.97 14.88 6.99
N LYS A 60 17.60 14.46 5.90
CA LYS A 60 17.13 13.34 5.07
C LYS A 60 16.93 12.05 5.88
N HIS A 61 17.77 11.80 6.90
CA HIS A 61 17.70 10.59 7.73
C HIS A 61 16.56 10.61 8.77
N TRP A 62 15.90 11.74 8.99
CA TRP A 62 14.69 11.83 9.83
C TRP A 62 13.40 11.65 9.04
N VAL A 63 13.52 11.43 7.74
CA VAL A 63 12.41 11.35 6.81
C VAL A 63 12.32 9.94 6.28
N LYS A 64 11.12 9.37 6.34
CA LYS A 64 10.81 8.04 5.82
C LYS A 64 9.74 8.18 4.75
N LYS A 65 9.99 7.59 3.59
CA LYS A 65 8.99 7.43 2.53
C LYS A 65 7.81 6.63 3.08
N LEU A 66 6.60 7.15 2.85
CA LEU A 66 5.39 6.41 3.17
C LEU A 66 5.18 5.34 2.10
N PRO A 67 4.78 4.12 2.49
CA PRO A 67 4.41 3.11 1.51
C PRO A 67 3.22 3.63 0.72
N MET A 68 3.42 3.80 -0.60
CA MET A 68 2.30 3.96 -1.53
C MET A 68 1.57 2.62 -1.51
N SER A 69 0.46 2.57 -0.79
CA SER A 69 -0.40 1.39 -0.81
C SER A 69 -0.99 1.28 -2.20
N THR A 70 -0.80 0.14 -2.84
CA THR A 70 -1.51 -0.18 -4.07
C THR A 70 -3.00 -0.31 -3.73
N PHE A 71 -3.86 0.27 -4.56
CA PHE A 71 -5.32 0.17 -4.39
C PHE A 71 -5.77 -1.23 -4.81
N ASP A 72 -5.46 -2.25 -4.00
CA ASP A 72 -5.74 -3.65 -4.35
C ASP A 72 -7.18 -4.07 -4.01
N ASN A 73 -7.94 -3.16 -3.40
CA ASN A 73 -9.32 -3.42 -3.02
C ASN A 73 -10.28 -2.85 -4.07
N GLU A 74 -11.30 -3.66 -4.42
CA GLU A 74 -12.24 -3.32 -5.50
C GLU A 74 -13.07 -2.07 -5.18
N GLU A 75 -13.43 -1.88 -3.91
CA GLU A 75 -14.29 -0.79 -3.46
C GLU A 75 -13.61 0.58 -3.53
N ALA A 76 -12.33 0.68 -3.17
CA ALA A 76 -11.55 1.91 -3.30
C ALA A 76 -11.33 2.28 -4.76
N ILE A 77 -11.06 1.31 -5.65
CA ILE A 77 -10.95 1.62 -7.08
C ILE A 77 -12.28 2.14 -7.63
N LYS A 78 -13.41 1.56 -7.24
CA LYS A 78 -14.74 2.09 -7.62
C LYS A 78 -14.95 3.52 -7.13
N ALA A 79 -14.61 3.81 -5.88
CA ALA A 79 -14.72 5.17 -5.33
C ALA A 79 -13.83 6.17 -6.10
N LEU A 80 -12.63 5.75 -6.53
CA LEU A 80 -11.76 6.58 -7.37
C LEU A 80 -12.31 6.76 -8.79
N ILE A 81 -12.96 5.73 -9.35
CA ILE A 81 -13.63 5.83 -10.65
C ILE A 81 -14.76 6.87 -10.60
N ASP A 82 -15.57 6.85 -9.54
CA ASP A 82 -16.62 7.85 -9.34
C ASP A 82 -16.03 9.26 -9.28
N LEU A 83 -14.88 9.42 -8.61
CA LEU A 83 -14.17 10.69 -8.55
C LEU A 83 -13.65 11.14 -9.92
N ALA A 84 -13.09 10.22 -10.72
CA ALA A 84 -12.63 10.51 -12.08
C ALA A 84 -13.77 10.96 -13.00
N LEU A 85 -14.95 10.34 -12.85
CA LEU A 85 -16.15 10.74 -13.58
C LEU A 85 -16.63 12.14 -13.16
N LEU A 86 -16.59 12.46 -11.86
CA LEU A 86 -16.92 13.79 -11.34
C LEU A 86 -15.97 14.88 -11.86
N THR A 87 -14.68 14.58 -11.95
CA THR A 87 -13.66 15.52 -12.46
C THR A 87 -13.56 15.54 -13.99
N LYS A 88 -14.25 14.61 -14.68
CA LYS A 88 -14.19 14.40 -16.14
C LYS A 88 -12.79 14.07 -16.65
N ASP A 89 -12.01 13.34 -15.86
CA ASP A 89 -10.69 12.87 -16.26
C ASP A 89 -10.79 11.49 -16.93
N GLU A 90 -10.84 11.51 -18.27
CA GLU A 90 -10.95 10.29 -19.08
C GLU A 90 -9.73 9.38 -18.94
N SER A 91 -8.53 9.96 -18.93
CA SER A 91 -7.29 9.18 -18.85
C SER A 91 -7.23 8.41 -17.55
N TRP A 92 -7.54 9.10 -16.45
CA TRP A 92 -7.54 8.51 -15.12
C TRP A 92 -8.66 7.46 -14.95
N PHE A 93 -9.86 7.73 -15.49
CA PHE A 93 -10.96 6.77 -15.51
C PHE A 93 -10.57 5.46 -16.24
N MET A 94 -9.91 5.57 -17.40
CA MET A 94 -9.51 4.41 -18.19
C MET A 94 -8.44 3.57 -17.47
N GLU A 95 -7.48 4.23 -16.81
CA GLU A 95 -6.46 3.55 -16.00
C GLU A 95 -7.12 2.75 -14.86
N LEU A 96 -7.97 3.39 -14.05
CA LEU A 96 -8.66 2.75 -12.93
C LEU A 96 -9.58 1.62 -13.38
N SER A 97 -10.29 1.80 -14.50
CA SER A 97 -11.16 0.78 -15.08
C SER A 97 -10.37 -0.46 -15.53
N ASN A 98 -9.17 -0.27 -16.06
CA ASN A 98 -8.29 -1.38 -16.42
C ASN A 98 -7.75 -2.09 -15.18
N GLN A 99 -7.33 -1.36 -14.15
CA GLN A 99 -6.92 -1.95 -12.86
C GLN A 99 -8.05 -2.79 -12.24
N LEU A 100 -9.28 -2.27 -12.25
CA LEU A 100 -10.47 -2.98 -11.76
C LEU A 100 -10.72 -4.30 -12.48
N LYS A 101 -10.55 -4.32 -13.81
CA LYS A 101 -10.67 -5.54 -14.62
C LYS A 101 -9.60 -6.57 -14.23
N SER A 102 -8.35 -6.14 -14.04
CA SER A 102 -7.24 -7.01 -13.65
C SER A 102 -7.50 -7.69 -12.30
N ILE A 103 -7.98 -6.95 -11.29
CA ILE A 103 -8.30 -7.51 -9.97
C ILE A 103 -9.40 -8.56 -10.07
N ARG A 104 -10.46 -8.27 -10.84
CA ARG A 104 -11.57 -9.23 -11.06
C ARG A 104 -11.14 -10.49 -11.80
N GLN A 105 -10.17 -10.39 -12.71
CA GLN A 105 -9.64 -11.55 -13.42
C GLN A 105 -8.80 -12.44 -12.50
N VAL A 106 -7.96 -11.84 -11.65
CA VAL A 106 -7.15 -12.57 -10.64
C VAL A 106 -8.06 -13.32 -9.66
N ALA A 107 -9.15 -12.71 -9.22
CA ALA A 107 -10.14 -13.38 -8.35
C ALA A 107 -10.71 -14.66 -9.01
N LYS A 108 -11.14 -14.58 -10.27
CA LYS A 108 -11.69 -15.73 -11.02
C LYS A 108 -10.68 -16.85 -11.25
N GLU A 109 -9.41 -16.54 -11.47
CA GLU A 109 -8.36 -17.55 -11.66
C GLU A 109 -7.98 -18.26 -10.34
N SER A 110 -8.13 -17.58 -9.20
CA SER A 110 -7.89 -18.18 -7.87
C SER A 110 -8.97 -19.18 -7.46
N GLU A 111 -10.22 -18.96 -7.87
CA GLU A 111 -11.35 -19.87 -7.61
C GLU A 111 -11.25 -21.18 -8.41
N MET A 112 -10.68 -21.14 -9.62
CA MET A 112 -10.54 -22.32 -10.50
C MET A 112 -9.48 -23.33 -10.01
N LYS A 113 -8.53 -22.91 -9.16
CA LYS A 113 -7.47 -23.80 -8.65
C LYS A 113 -7.87 -24.60 -7.40
N ASN A 114 -8.97 -24.23 -6.76
CA ASN A 114 -9.42 -24.82 -5.50
C ASN A 114 -10.39 -26.00 -5.68
N THR A 115 -10.77 -26.37 -6.91
CA THR A 115 -11.73 -27.46 -7.19
C THR A 115 -11.10 -28.81 -7.53
N THR A 116 -9.78 -28.96 -7.48
CA THR A 116 -9.13 -30.28 -7.60
C THR A 116 -8.65 -30.77 -6.23
N HIS A 117 -9.56 -31.36 -5.46
CA HIS A 117 -9.20 -32.16 -4.28
C HIS A 117 -8.56 -33.49 -4.74
N PRO A 118 -7.30 -33.81 -4.39
CA PRO A 118 -6.84 -35.19 -4.44
C PRO A 118 -7.55 -35.99 -3.34
N SER A 119 -8.28 -37.03 -3.74
CA SER A 119 -8.90 -38.00 -2.83
C SER A 119 -7.81 -38.83 -2.15
N PHE A 120 -7.44 -38.45 -0.93
CA PHE A 120 -6.65 -39.32 -0.06
C PHE A 120 -7.57 -40.34 0.62
N LYS A 121 -7.59 -41.57 0.09
CA LYS A 121 -8.21 -42.72 0.76
C LYS A 121 -7.26 -43.19 1.85
N ASN A 122 -7.54 -42.83 3.09
CA ASN A 122 -6.79 -43.33 4.24
C ASN A 122 -7.31 -44.75 4.57
N GLY A 123 -6.39 -45.71 4.58
CA GLY A 123 -6.67 -47.13 4.74
C GLY A 123 -7.38 -47.45 6.06
N LEU A 124 -8.40 -48.30 5.95
CA LEU A 124 -9.04 -48.97 7.08
C LEU A 124 -7.99 -49.74 7.88
N GLY A 125 -7.70 -49.26 9.09
CA GLY A 125 -7.04 -50.05 10.11
C GLY A 125 -7.96 -51.18 10.54
N THR A 126 -7.54 -52.42 10.32
CA THR A 126 -8.16 -53.59 10.91
C THR A 126 -7.86 -53.60 12.41
N CYS A 127 -8.84 -53.21 13.23
CA CYS A 127 -8.80 -53.52 14.66
C CYS A 127 -9.69 -54.75 14.88
N GLY A 128 -9.05 -55.89 15.12
CA GLY A 128 -9.73 -57.13 15.47
C GLY A 128 -10.35 -57.03 16.86
N MET A 129 -11.66 -57.27 16.95
CA MET A 129 -12.29 -57.67 18.18
C MET A 129 -12.28 -59.21 18.24
N LYS A 130 -11.46 -59.73 19.16
CA LYS A 130 -11.67 -61.07 19.70
C LYS A 130 -12.81 -60.95 20.70
N ASP A 131 -13.88 -61.70 20.49
CA ASP A 131 -14.77 -62.10 21.58
C ASP A 131 -15.06 -63.60 21.42
N GLU A 132 -14.71 -64.34 22.47
CA GLU A 132 -15.04 -65.75 22.69
C GLU A 132 -16.56 -65.92 22.93
N CYS A 133 -17.18 -66.84 22.18
CA CYS A 133 -18.11 -67.89 22.64
C CYS A 133 -18.51 -68.78 21.45
#